data_AF-A0A1Z8TWM2-F1
#
_entry.id   AF-A0A1Z8TWM2-F1
#
_cell.length_a   1.000
_cell.length_b   1.000
_cell.length_c   1.000
_cell.angle_alpha   90.00
_cell.angle_beta   90.00
_cell.angle_gamma   90.00
#
_symmetry.space_group_name_H-M   'P 1'
#
loop_
_entity.id
_entity.type
_entity.pdbx_description
1 polymer ?
#
loop_
_entity_poly.entity_id
_entity_poly.type
_entity_poly.pdbx_seq_one_letter_code
_entity_poly.pdbx_strand_id
1 'polypeptide(L)'
;MSKLEDNVNEILGIEKKTEVAIKDFEQPAPVPRKVDENKNDIDNDYVNSRDNYYNLIDKGNQAIEGILDIAKEGQHPRAYEVAGQLIGQVAQTVDKLQDLQKKLKDLKEVPNKTSANIKNALFVGSTAELQKMLKKDEVIEGESTTATEDNTGNK
;
A
#
# COMPACT_ATOMS: atom_id res chain seq x y z
N MET A 1 35.42 -32.03 -27.22
CA MET A 1 34.84 -32.81 -26.11
C MET A 1 35.51 -34.16 -26.14
N SER A 2 36.23 -34.49 -25.08
CA SER A 2 37.20 -35.59 -25.05
C SER A 2 36.48 -36.94 -24.98
N LYS A 3 36.95 -37.96 -25.71
CA LYS A 3 36.40 -39.33 -25.64
C LYS A 3 36.34 -39.87 -24.21
N LEU A 4 37.21 -39.38 -23.32
CA LEU A 4 37.19 -39.74 -21.90
C LEU A 4 35.90 -39.27 -21.19
N GLU A 5 35.42 -38.08 -21.52
CA GLU A 5 34.18 -37.53 -20.95
C GLU A 5 32.98 -38.41 -21.31
N ASP A 6 32.92 -38.90 -22.55
CA ASP A 6 31.82 -39.74 -23.02
C ASP A 6 31.82 -41.13 -22.34
N ASN A 7 32.99 -41.74 -22.13
CA ASN A 7 33.11 -43.03 -21.42
C ASN A 7 32.78 -42.89 -19.92
N VAL A 8 33.17 -41.78 -19.30
CA VAL A 8 32.86 -41.50 -17.90
C VAL A 8 31.36 -41.27 -17.71
N ASN A 9 30.69 -40.61 -18.66
CA ASN A 9 29.24 -40.40 -18.63
C ASN A 9 28.45 -41.71 -18.79
N GLU A 10 28.91 -42.63 -19.63
CA GLU A 10 28.30 -43.96 -19.83
C GLU A 10 28.39 -44.83 -18.56
N ILE A 11 29.56 -44.86 -17.90
CA ILE A 11 29.77 -45.61 -16.66
C ILE A 11 28.92 -45.04 -15.51
N LEU A 12 28.73 -43.73 -15.47
CA LEU A 12 27.95 -43.06 -14.42
C LEU A 12 26.44 -43.05 -14.70
N GLY A 13 25.98 -43.63 -15.82
CA GLY A 13 24.56 -43.63 -16.20
C GLY A 13 23.99 -42.22 -16.40
N ILE A 14 24.85 -41.24 -16.63
CA ILE A 14 24.45 -39.85 -16.87
C ILE A 14 24.17 -39.75 -18.35
N GLU A 15 22.97 -40.17 -18.76
CA GLU A 15 22.44 -39.74 -20.04
C GLU A 15 22.53 -38.22 -20.07
N LYS A 16 23.19 -37.71 -21.12
CA LYS A 16 23.45 -36.30 -21.36
C LYS A 16 22.11 -35.59 -21.50
N LYS A 17 21.49 -35.25 -20.35
CA LYS A 17 20.20 -34.58 -20.27
C LYS A 17 20.41 -33.24 -20.94
N THR A 18 20.01 -33.21 -22.19
CA THR A 18 20.11 -32.08 -23.08
C THR A 18 19.46 -30.92 -22.35
N GLU A 19 20.24 -29.86 -22.18
CA GLU A 19 19.86 -28.51 -21.78
C GLU A 19 18.38 -28.40 -21.43
N VAL A 20 18.05 -28.34 -20.14
CA VAL A 20 16.71 -27.94 -19.68
C VAL A 20 16.44 -26.59 -20.33
N ALA A 21 15.67 -26.61 -21.41
CA ALA A 21 15.37 -25.43 -22.18
C ALA A 21 14.58 -24.49 -21.26
N ILE A 22 15.20 -23.37 -20.90
CA ILE A 22 14.59 -22.25 -20.16
C ILE A 22 13.62 -21.49 -21.10
N LYS A 23 12.89 -22.21 -21.97
CA LYS A 23 11.99 -21.63 -22.98
C LYS A 23 10.55 -21.52 -22.50
N ASP A 24 10.18 -22.20 -21.42
CA ASP A 24 8.81 -22.24 -20.93
C ASP A 24 8.56 -21.39 -19.68
N PHE A 25 9.52 -20.53 -19.29
CA PHE A 25 9.21 -19.47 -18.33
C PHE A 25 8.54 -18.31 -19.07
N GLU A 26 7.24 -18.46 -19.35
CA GLU A 26 6.42 -17.33 -19.78
C GLU A 26 6.50 -16.26 -18.70
N GLN A 27 7.19 -15.16 -18.99
CA GLN A 27 7.20 -14.01 -18.09
C GLN A 27 5.74 -13.65 -17.82
N PRO A 28 5.33 -13.55 -16.55
CA PRO A 28 3.97 -13.19 -16.23
C PRO A 28 3.67 -11.84 -16.89
N ALA A 29 2.72 -11.83 -17.82
CA ALA A 29 2.34 -10.64 -18.55
C ALA A 29 2.10 -9.48 -17.56
N PRO A 30 2.65 -8.28 -17.82
CA PRO A 30 2.46 -7.15 -16.95
C PRO A 30 0.97 -6.89 -16.80
N VAL A 31 0.50 -6.81 -15.55
CA VAL A 31 -0.91 -6.60 -15.24
C VAL A 31 -1.36 -5.32 -15.98
N PRO A 32 -2.35 -5.41 -16.87
CA PRO A 32 -2.80 -4.25 -17.64
C PRO A 32 -3.35 -3.19 -16.69
N ARG A 33 -2.83 -1.96 -16.79
CA ARG A 33 -3.28 -0.84 -15.96
C ARG A 33 -4.73 -0.54 -16.33
N LYS A 34 -5.65 -0.73 -15.38
CA LYS A 34 -7.04 -0.28 -15.52
C LYS A 34 -7.07 1.19 -15.12
N VAL A 35 -7.20 2.07 -16.10
CA VAL A 35 -7.39 3.51 -15.88
C VAL A 35 -8.88 3.80 -16.04
N ASP A 36 -9.52 4.26 -14.98
CA ASP A 36 -10.88 4.79 -15.04
C ASP A 36 -10.77 6.32 -15.15
N GLU A 37 -11.11 6.88 -16.32
CA GLU A 37 -11.01 8.32 -16.60
C GLU A 37 -11.87 9.18 -15.65
N ASN A 38 -12.85 8.57 -14.97
CA ASN A 38 -13.73 9.27 -14.03
C ASN A 38 -13.21 9.32 -12.59
N LYS A 39 -12.06 8.70 -12.30
CA LYS A 39 -11.46 8.66 -10.95
C LYS A 39 -10.16 9.44 -10.92
N ASN A 40 -9.87 10.03 -9.77
CA ASN A 40 -8.58 10.68 -9.52
C ASN A 40 -7.43 9.68 -9.73
N ASP A 41 -6.30 10.16 -10.25
CA ASP A 41 -5.10 9.34 -10.49
C ASP A 41 -4.67 8.55 -9.25
N ILE A 42 -4.83 9.13 -8.05
CA ILE A 42 -4.52 8.49 -6.77
C ILE A 42 -5.38 7.24 -6.53
N ASP A 43 -6.68 7.30 -6.83
CA ASP A 43 -7.59 6.16 -6.64
C ASP A 43 -7.31 5.07 -7.70
N ASN A 44 -7.01 5.47 -8.93
CA ASN A 44 -6.60 4.55 -10.00
C ASN A 44 -5.28 3.84 -9.66
N ASP A 45 -4.26 4.57 -9.20
CA ASP A 45 -2.96 4.03 -8.81
C ASP A 45 -3.08 3.09 -7.60
N TYR A 46 -3.96 3.41 -6.65
CA TYR A 46 -4.27 2.54 -5.52
C TYR A 46 -4.88 1.20 -5.96
N VAL A 47 -5.90 1.22 -6.83
CA VAL A 47 -6.55 0.00 -7.32
C VAL A 47 -5.56 -0.86 -8.11
N ASN A 48 -4.79 -0.25 -9.02
CA ASN A 48 -3.79 -0.96 -9.81
C ASN A 48 -2.68 -1.56 -8.94
N SER A 49 -2.19 -0.80 -7.96
CA SER A 49 -1.17 -1.29 -7.03
C SER A 49 -1.69 -2.43 -6.18
N ARG A 50 -2.91 -2.32 -5.64
CA ARG A 50 -3.55 -3.37 -4.83
C ARG A 50 -3.74 -4.65 -5.63
N ASP A 51 -4.26 -4.55 -6.86
CA ASP A 51 -4.47 -5.71 -7.72
C ASP A 51 -3.13 -6.36 -8.12
N ASN A 52 -2.08 -5.57 -8.34
CA ASN A 52 -0.73 -6.09 -8.59
C ASN A 52 -0.18 -6.85 -7.37
N TYR A 53 -0.31 -6.29 -6.16
CA TYR A 53 0.11 -6.99 -4.93
C TYR A 53 -0.65 -8.31 -4.73
N TYR A 54 -1.96 -8.36 -4.98
CA TYR A 54 -2.71 -9.62 -4.92
C TYR A 54 -2.20 -10.66 -5.94
N ASN A 55 -1.94 -10.24 -7.18
CA ASN A 55 -1.37 -11.13 -8.19
C ASN A 55 0.02 -11.64 -7.80
N LEU A 56 0.84 -10.80 -7.16
CA LEU A 56 2.17 -11.19 -6.67
C LEU A 56 2.09 -12.19 -5.52
N ILE A 57 1.16 -11.99 -4.59
CA ILE A 57 0.92 -12.90 -3.46
C ILE A 57 0.41 -14.26 -3.95
N ASP A 58 -0.56 -14.27 -4.88
CA ASP A 58 -1.12 -15.50 -5.42
C ASP A 58 -0.08 -16.33 -6.18
N LYS A 59 0.68 -15.68 -7.07
CA LYS A 59 1.82 -16.32 -7.77
C LYS A 59 2.92 -16.77 -6.81
N GLY A 60 3.18 -15.99 -5.76
CA GLY A 60 4.11 -16.34 -4.70
C GLY A 60 3.70 -17.61 -3.97
N ASN A 61 2.42 -17.73 -3.59
CA ASN A 61 1.88 -18.93 -2.95
C ASN A 61 1.93 -20.15 -3.87
N GLN A 62 1.56 -20.01 -5.14
CA GLN A 62 1.67 -21.10 -6.13
C GLN A 62 3.13 -21.55 -6.33
N ALA A 63 4.07 -20.60 -6.37
CA ALA A 63 5.50 -20.92 -6.44
C ALA A 63 6.00 -21.63 -5.17
N ILE A 64 5.52 -21.23 -3.99
CA ILE A 64 5.84 -21.90 -2.72
C ILE A 64 5.32 -23.35 -2.74
N GLU A 65 4.08 -23.57 -3.18
CA GLU A 65 3.50 -24.90 -3.30
C GLU A 65 4.30 -25.78 -4.27
N GLY A 66 4.62 -25.26 -5.47
CA GLY A 66 5.44 -26.00 -6.44
C GLY A 66 6.83 -26.35 -5.92
N ILE A 67 7.49 -25.43 -5.19
CA ILE A 67 8.79 -25.70 -4.56
C ILE A 67 8.64 -26.75 -3.44
N LEU A 68 7.58 -26.68 -2.65
CA LEU A 68 7.30 -27.64 -1.57
C LEU A 68 7.04 -29.04 -2.12
N ASP A 69 6.36 -29.17 -3.25
CA ASP A 69 6.11 -30.47 -3.87
C ASP A 69 7.41 -31.08 -4.42
N ILE A 70 8.26 -30.27 -5.07
CA ILE A 70 9.62 -30.70 -5.45
C ILE A 70 10.46 -31.07 -4.22
N ALA A 71 10.32 -30.33 -3.11
CA ALA A 71 11.04 -30.60 -1.87
C ALA A 71 10.60 -31.91 -1.21
N LYS A 72 9.31 -32.26 -1.30
CA LYS A 72 8.77 -33.54 -0.81
C LYS A 72 9.22 -34.71 -1.68
N GLU A 73 9.17 -34.57 -3.01
CA GLU A 73 9.57 -35.63 -3.95
C GLU A 73 11.08 -35.87 -3.95
N GLY A 74 11.88 -34.79 -3.96
CA GLY A 74 13.34 -34.87 -4.06
C GLY A 74 14.08 -34.97 -2.72
N GLN A 75 13.39 -34.87 -1.58
CA GLN A 75 14.00 -34.78 -0.24
C GLN A 75 15.17 -33.78 -0.15
N HIS A 76 15.12 -32.70 -0.92
CA HIS A 76 16.20 -31.71 -0.95
C HIS A 76 16.01 -30.67 0.17
N PRO A 77 16.80 -30.68 1.27
CA PRO A 77 16.68 -29.70 2.35
C PRO A 77 16.86 -28.27 1.86
N ARG A 78 17.62 -28.08 0.77
CA ARG A 78 17.80 -26.77 0.13
C ARG A 78 16.51 -26.18 -0.45
N ALA A 79 15.57 -27.01 -0.93
CA ALA A 79 14.31 -26.52 -1.46
C ALA A 79 13.43 -25.90 -0.36
N TYR A 80 13.46 -26.45 0.86
CA TYR A 80 12.77 -25.87 2.02
C TYR A 80 13.36 -24.53 2.46
N GLU A 81 14.69 -24.35 2.37
CA GLU A 81 15.32 -23.07 2.67
C GLU A 81 14.89 -21.99 1.67
N VAL A 82 14.87 -22.33 0.38
CA VAL A 82 14.40 -21.40 -0.67
C VAL A 82 12.92 -21.10 -0.51
N ALA A 83 12.10 -22.09 -0.15
CA ALA A 83 10.69 -21.87 0.17
C ALA A 83 10.53 -20.91 1.36
N GLY A 84 11.33 -21.07 2.42
CA GLY A 84 11.34 -20.15 3.56
C GLY A 84 11.73 -18.72 3.18
N GLN A 85 12.71 -18.56 2.29
CA GLN A 85 13.08 -17.24 1.74
C GLN A 85 11.95 -16.63 0.91
N LEU A 86 11.27 -17.44 0.09
CA LEU A 86 10.16 -16.99 -0.76
C LEU A 86 8.94 -16.60 0.08
N ILE A 87 8.61 -17.36 1.12
CA ILE A 87 7.60 -16.99 2.12
C ILE A 87 7.91 -15.64 2.76
N GLY A 88 9.17 -15.39 3.11
CA GLY A 88 9.61 -14.09 3.64
C GLY A 88 9.38 -12.94 2.65
N GLN A 89 9.63 -13.16 1.35
CA GLN A 89 9.36 -12.17 0.31
C GLN A 89 7.85 -11.93 0.13
N VAL A 90 7.04 -12.99 0.15
CA VAL A 90 5.57 -12.86 0.10
C VAL A 90 5.05 -12.09 1.32
N ALA A 91 5.55 -12.37 2.52
CA ALA A 91 5.19 -11.63 3.73
C ALA A 91 5.49 -10.12 3.59
N GLN A 92 6.67 -9.76 3.06
CA GLN A 92 7.01 -8.36 2.78
C GLN A 92 6.06 -7.71 1.76
N THR A 93 5.56 -8.46 0.77
CA THR A 93 4.56 -7.93 -0.18
C THR A 93 3.19 -7.73 0.46
N VAL A 94 2.80 -8.59 1.41
CA VAL A 94 1.57 -8.43 2.23
C VAL A 94 1.69 -7.20 3.14
N ASP A 95 2.84 -6.99 3.76
CA ASP A 95 3.10 -5.79 4.59
C ASP A 95 3.02 -4.51 3.75
N LYS A 96 3.56 -4.51 2.53
CA LYS A 96 3.42 -3.38 1.59
C LYS A 96 1.96 -3.14 1.19
N LEU A 97 1.16 -4.18 1.04
CA LEU A 97 -0.28 -4.05 0.79
C LEU A 97 -1.00 -3.40 1.98
N GLN A 98 -0.63 -3.74 3.21
CA GLN A 98 -1.17 -3.05 4.41
C GLN A 98 -0.71 -1.59 4.50
N ASP A 99 0.56 -1.31 4.22
CA ASP A 99 1.10 0.06 4.22
C ASP A 99 0.43 0.94 3.16
N LEU A 100 0.12 0.39 1.99
CA LEU A 100 -0.63 1.06 0.95
C LEU A 100 -2.05 1.47 1.41
N GLN A 101 -2.72 0.62 2.20
CA GLN A 101 -4.03 0.96 2.79
C GLN A 101 -3.91 2.11 3.81
N LYS A 102 -2.87 2.08 4.66
CA LYS A 102 -2.61 3.16 5.63
C LYS A 102 -2.34 4.48 4.90
N LYS A 103 -1.46 4.48 3.90
CA LYS A 103 -1.16 5.67 3.10
C LYS A 103 -2.39 6.26 2.43
N LEU A 104 -3.25 5.44 1.80
CA LEU A 104 -4.48 5.98 1.21
C LEU A 104 -5.42 6.57 2.27
N LYS A 105 -5.50 5.96 3.45
CA LYS A 105 -6.27 6.51 4.56
C LYS A 105 -5.70 7.85 5.03
N ASP A 106 -4.39 7.94 5.21
CA ASP A 106 -3.69 9.15 5.65
C ASP A 106 -3.80 10.27 4.60
N LEU A 107 -3.71 9.95 3.31
CA LEU A 107 -3.92 10.93 2.23
C LEU A 107 -5.37 11.42 2.14
N LYS A 108 -6.34 10.57 2.51
CA LYS A 108 -7.78 10.94 2.53
C LYS A 108 -8.22 11.59 3.84
N GLU A 109 -7.45 11.45 4.91
CA GLU A 109 -7.65 12.23 6.12
C GLU A 109 -7.27 13.69 5.85
N VAL A 110 -8.28 14.48 5.48
CA VAL A 110 -8.17 15.95 5.47
C VAL A 110 -7.77 16.39 6.89
N PRO A 111 -6.80 17.31 7.06
CA PRO A 111 -6.37 17.83 8.37
C PRO A 111 -7.44 18.69 9.07
N ASN A 112 -8.73 18.42 8.86
CA ASN A 112 -9.88 19.09 9.45
C ASN A 112 -10.24 18.59 10.86
N LYS A 113 -9.26 18.07 11.60
CA LYS A 113 -9.36 17.91 13.05
C LYS A 113 -8.32 18.74 13.76
N THR A 114 -8.07 19.96 13.28
CA THR A 114 -7.68 21.02 14.21
C THR A 114 -8.80 21.12 15.23
N SER A 115 -8.49 20.80 16.49
CA SER A 115 -9.43 20.94 17.59
C SER A 115 -9.97 22.37 17.55
N ALA A 116 -11.28 22.52 17.38
CA ALA A 116 -11.98 23.82 17.37
C ALA A 116 -12.00 24.43 18.77
N ASN A 117 -10.84 24.58 19.40
CA ASN A 117 -10.66 25.29 20.66
C ASN A 117 -10.20 26.73 20.38
N ILE A 118 -10.82 27.36 19.37
CA ILE A 118 -10.70 28.80 19.14
C ILE A 118 -11.71 29.47 20.08
N LYS A 119 -11.45 29.45 21.39
CA LYS A 119 -12.35 30.10 22.36
C LYS A 119 -12.18 31.62 22.42
N ASN A 120 -11.00 32.14 22.04
CA ASN A 120 -10.61 33.53 22.34
C ASN A 120 -10.06 34.35 21.15
N ALA A 121 -10.16 33.88 19.91
CA ALA A 121 -9.58 34.60 18.75
C ALA A 121 -10.59 35.40 17.91
N LEU A 122 -11.89 35.25 18.18
CA LEU A 122 -12.94 35.97 17.47
C LEU A 122 -13.63 36.96 18.43
N PHE A 123 -13.27 38.23 18.34
CA PHE A 123 -13.97 39.29 19.04
C PHE A 123 -15.23 39.66 18.23
N VAL A 124 -16.40 39.36 18.79
CA VAL A 124 -17.70 39.74 18.24
C VAL A 124 -18.17 41.04 18.89
N GLY A 125 -17.77 42.18 18.32
CA GLY A 125 -18.15 43.52 18.80
C GLY A 125 -17.90 44.60 17.74
N SER A 126 -18.22 45.86 18.06
CA SER A 126 -18.05 46.96 17.10
C SER A 126 -16.57 47.32 16.87
N THR A 127 -16.23 47.87 15.71
CA THR A 127 -14.87 48.33 15.40
C THR A 127 -14.39 49.41 16.37
N ALA A 128 -15.31 50.19 16.94
CA ALA A 128 -15.03 51.19 17.96
C ALA A 128 -14.61 50.56 19.31
N GLU A 129 -15.21 49.43 19.70
CA GLU A 129 -14.83 48.67 20.90
C GLU A 129 -13.48 47.98 20.74
N LEU A 130 -13.20 47.40 19.56
CA LEU A 130 -11.87 46.88 19.23
C LEU A 130 -10.79 47.96 19.34
N GLN A 131 -11.08 49.15 18.81
CA GLN A 131 -10.14 50.27 18.88
C GLN A 131 -9.95 50.80 20.31
N LYS A 132 -10.97 50.67 21.16
CA LYS A 132 -10.90 51.03 22.59
C LYS A 132 -10.08 50.00 23.38
N MET A 133 -10.24 48.71 23.08
CA MET A 133 -9.46 47.60 23.66
C MET A 133 -7.97 47.71 23.29
N LEU A 134 -7.64 48.05 22.05
CA LEU A 134 -6.25 48.24 21.61
C LEU A 134 -5.56 49.45 22.27
N LYS A 135 -6.33 50.42 22.77
CA LYS A 135 -5.83 51.67 23.36
C LYS A 135 -5.81 51.67 24.89
N LYS A 136 -6.37 50.65 25.56
CA LYS A 136 -6.49 50.59 27.01
C LYS A 136 -6.25 49.17 27.53
N ASP A 137 -5.43 49.03 28.56
CA ASP A 137 -5.30 47.82 29.40
C ASP A 137 -6.50 47.65 30.35
N GLU A 138 -7.75 47.76 29.86
CA GLU A 138 -8.95 47.55 30.68
C GLU A 138 -9.78 46.38 30.14
N VAL A 139 -10.06 45.41 31.02
CA VAL A 139 -10.97 44.30 30.76
C VAL A 139 -12.39 44.84 30.63
N ILE A 140 -13.00 44.65 29.46
CA ILE A 140 -14.41 44.94 29.23
C ILE A 140 -15.17 43.61 29.32
N GLU A 141 -16.00 43.43 30.35
CA GLU A 141 -16.88 42.27 30.46
C GLU A 141 -18.05 42.42 29.47
N GLY A 142 -18.12 41.53 28.48
CA GLY A 142 -19.22 41.49 27.51
C GLY A 142 -20.42 40.71 28.07
N GLU A 143 -21.61 41.28 27.95
CA GLU A 143 -22.87 40.60 28.29
C GLU A 143 -23.18 39.55 27.21
N SER A 144 -23.40 38.30 27.62
CA SER A 144 -23.70 37.21 26.68
C SER A 144 -25.13 37.35 26.15
N THR A 145 -25.30 37.98 25.00
CA THR A 145 -26.58 37.91 24.28
C THR A 145 -26.70 36.52 23.66
N THR A 146 -27.58 35.69 24.21
CA THR A 146 -28.05 34.47 23.55
C THR A 146 -28.79 34.90 22.29
N ALA A 147 -28.24 34.55 21.12
CA ALA A 147 -28.92 34.76 19.85
C ALA A 147 -30.16 33.84 19.81
N THR A 148 -31.36 34.42 19.93
CA THR A 148 -32.59 33.73 19.55
C THR A 148 -32.61 33.57 18.04
N GLU A 149 -32.62 32.32 17.58
CA GLU A 149 -32.79 31.96 16.18
C GLU A 149 -34.18 32.41 15.70
N ASP A 150 -34.27 33.58 15.07
CA ASP A 150 -35.42 33.94 14.24
C ASP A 150 -35.26 33.26 12.87
N ASN A 151 -35.65 31.99 12.81
CA ASN A 151 -36.00 31.33 11.55
C ASN A 151 -37.35 31.90 11.08
N THR A 152 -37.33 33.07 10.45
CA THR A 152 -38.44 33.50 9.60
C THR A 152 -37.96 33.52 8.17
N GLY A 153 -38.09 32.37 7.51
CA GLY A 153 -38.11 32.34 6.06
C GLY A 153 -39.31 33.14 5.56
N ASN A 154 -39.07 34.10 4.66
CA ASN A 154 -40.06 34.47 3.66
C ASN A 154 -39.42 35.17 2.46
N LYS A 155 -39.65 34.53 1.30
CA LYS A 155 -39.56 34.97 -0.10
C LYS A 155 -38.20 35.18 -0.74
#